data_AF-A0AAV6YP64-F1
#
_entry.id   AF-A0AAV6YP64-F1
#
_cell.length_a   1.000
_cell.length_b   1.000
_cell.length_c   1.000
_cell.angle_alpha   90.00
_cell.angle_beta   90.00
_cell.angle_gamma   90.00
#
_symmetry.space_group_name_H-M   'P 1'
#
loop_
_entity.id
_entity.type
_entity.pdbx_description
1 polymer ?
#
loop_
_entity_poly.entity_id
_entity_poly.type
_entity_poly.pdbx_seq_one_letter_code
_entity_poly.pdbx_strand_id
1 'polypeptide(L)'
;MMKAMNKSNEHVLAGGTCFNQKADSHLVCVQNDDGNYQTQAISIHKQPRKVTGASFFVFSGALKPSSGFLAKSSIVEDGVMVQITAESMDALRQALREMKDFTITCGKADAEETQEHVYVQWVEDDKNFNKG
;
A
#
# COMPACT_ATOMS: atom_id res chain seq x y z
N MET A 1 -13.26 7.57 3.10
CA MET A 1 -12.54 6.59 3.95
C MET A 1 -13.44 5.87 4.96
N MET A 2 -14.15 6.57 5.86
CA MET A 2 -14.94 5.95 6.95
C MET A 2 -15.93 4.85 6.53
N LYS A 3 -16.65 5.06 5.41
CA LYS A 3 -17.58 4.05 4.87
C LYS A 3 -16.87 2.75 4.46
N ALA A 4 -15.65 2.84 3.92
CA ALA A 4 -14.85 1.67 3.56
C ALA A 4 -14.43 0.92 4.83
N MET A 5 -13.86 1.63 5.82
CA MET A 5 -13.45 1.02 7.09
C MET A 5 -14.59 0.30 7.81
N ASN A 6 -15.79 0.87 7.84
CA ASN A 6 -16.95 0.25 8.49
C ASN A 6 -17.48 -0.99 7.75
N LYS A 7 -17.10 -1.18 6.48
CA LYS A 7 -17.47 -2.36 5.68
C LYS A 7 -16.34 -3.40 5.59
N SER A 8 -15.15 -3.07 6.06
CA SER A 8 -14.00 -3.97 6.06
C SER A 8 -13.97 -4.82 7.33
N ASN A 9 -13.35 -6.00 7.23
CA ASN A 9 -12.97 -6.80 8.40
C ASN A 9 -12.05 -5.98 9.33
N GLU A 10 -12.02 -6.29 10.63
CA GLU A 10 -11.17 -5.57 11.58
C GLU A 10 -9.67 -5.81 11.32
N HIS A 11 -9.30 -7.01 10.89
CA HIS A 11 -7.93 -7.42 10.61
C HIS A 11 -7.47 -7.15 9.17
N VAL A 12 -8.37 -6.70 8.28
CA VAL A 12 -8.03 -6.42 6.88
C VAL A 12 -8.63 -5.09 6.44
N LEU A 13 -7.80 -4.20 5.92
CA LEU A 13 -8.22 -2.96 5.30
C LEU A 13 -7.70 -2.92 3.86
N ALA A 14 -8.61 -2.94 2.89
CA ALA A 14 -8.25 -2.96 1.48
C ALA A 14 -9.03 -1.90 0.70
N GLY A 15 -8.42 -1.43 -0.39
CA GLY A 15 -9.04 -0.46 -1.28
C GLY A 15 -8.38 -0.43 -2.66
N GLY A 16 -9.18 -0.17 -3.69
CA GLY A 16 -8.67 0.22 -4.99
C GLY A 16 -8.13 1.65 -4.94
N THR A 17 -7.11 1.92 -5.74
CA THR A 17 -6.51 3.25 -5.88
C THR A 17 -6.97 3.91 -7.18
N CYS A 18 -6.73 5.21 -7.30
CA CYS A 18 -6.89 5.94 -8.56
C CYS A 18 -5.56 6.00 -9.30
N PHE A 19 -5.61 6.31 -10.61
CA PHE A 19 -4.41 6.53 -11.41
C PHE A 19 -3.57 7.70 -10.85
N ASN A 20 -2.37 7.39 -10.36
CA ASN A 20 -1.45 8.41 -9.85
C ASN A 20 -0.77 9.19 -11.00
N GLN A 21 -1.29 10.36 -11.35
CA GLN A 21 -0.74 11.23 -12.39
C GLN A 21 0.67 11.75 -12.09
N LYS A 22 1.12 11.71 -10.82
CA LYS A 22 2.46 12.16 -10.40
C LYS A 22 3.51 11.05 -10.47
N ALA A 23 3.12 9.81 -10.75
CA ALA A 23 4.03 8.68 -10.89
C ALA A 23 4.67 8.63 -12.29
N ASP A 24 5.94 8.22 -12.38
CA ASP A 24 6.66 8.01 -13.65
C ASP A 24 6.52 6.59 -14.21
N SER A 25 5.84 5.73 -13.45
CA SER A 25 5.55 4.35 -13.82
C SER A 25 4.35 3.81 -13.03
N HIS A 26 3.74 2.73 -13.52
CA HIS A 26 2.70 1.99 -12.79
C HIS A 26 2.94 0.49 -12.87
N LEU A 27 2.58 -0.22 -11.81
CA LEU A 27 2.48 -1.67 -11.79
C LEU A 27 1.35 -2.12 -12.72
N VAL A 28 1.56 -3.26 -13.38
CA VAL A 28 0.59 -3.89 -14.28
C VAL A 28 0.59 -5.39 -14.01
N CYS A 29 -0.60 -5.97 -13.86
CA CYS A 29 -0.79 -7.40 -13.80
C CYS A 29 -1.01 -7.93 -15.22
N VAL A 30 -0.14 -8.84 -15.66
CA VAL A 30 -0.22 -9.45 -17.00
C VAL A 30 -0.55 -10.92 -16.82
N GLN A 31 -1.62 -11.36 -17.48
CA GLN A 31 -1.91 -12.78 -17.62
C GLN A 31 -1.10 -13.36 -18.78
N ASN A 32 -0.35 -14.41 -18.51
CA ASN A 32 0.42 -15.16 -19.49
C ASN A 32 -0.47 -16.18 -20.22
N ASP A 33 0.03 -16.73 -21.34
CA ASP A 33 -0.69 -17.73 -22.14
C ASP A 33 -1.01 -19.03 -21.37
N ASP A 34 -0.25 -19.33 -20.32
CA ASP A 34 -0.47 -20.47 -19.41
C ASP A 34 -1.54 -20.20 -18.34
N GLY A 35 -2.14 -19.00 -18.34
CA GLY A 35 -3.16 -18.57 -17.40
C GLY A 35 -2.62 -18.01 -16.08
N ASN A 36 -1.30 -18.05 -15.85
CA ASN A 36 -0.67 -17.47 -14.66
C ASN A 36 -0.55 -15.95 -14.76
N TYR A 37 -0.54 -15.28 -13.61
CA TYR A 37 -0.38 -13.83 -13.53
C TYR A 37 1.04 -13.45 -13.12
N GLN A 38 1.55 -12.38 -13.71
CA GLN A 38 2.85 -11.81 -13.38
C GLN A 38 2.78 -10.30 -13.23
N THR A 39 3.56 -9.77 -12.29
CA THR A 39 3.76 -8.33 -12.11
C THR A 39 4.76 -7.79 -13.13
N GLN A 40 4.35 -6.76 -13.87
CA GLN A 40 5.22 -5.92 -14.67
C GLN A 40 5.10 -4.45 -14.21
N ALA A 41 5.94 -3.58 -14.76
CA ALA A 41 5.80 -2.14 -14.59
C ALA A 41 6.06 -1.42 -15.92
N ILE A 42 5.20 -0.47 -16.25
CA ILE A 42 5.32 0.35 -17.47
C ILE A 42 5.80 1.75 -17.05
N SER A 43 6.79 2.30 -17.76
CA SER A 43 7.32 3.64 -17.52
C SER A 43 7.13 4.54 -18.74
N ILE A 44 6.73 5.79 -18.50
CA ILE A 44 6.48 6.80 -19.55
C ILE A 44 7.76 7.33 -20.22
N HIS A 45 8.93 7.25 -19.56
CA HIS A 45 10.17 7.88 -20.04
C HIS A 45 11.34 6.92 -20.29
N LYS A 46 11.16 5.60 -20.10
CA LYS A 46 12.25 4.59 -20.13
C LYS A 46 13.46 4.95 -19.23
N GLN A 47 13.26 5.80 -18.23
CA GLN A 47 14.25 6.19 -17.23
C GLN A 47 14.17 5.26 -16.00
N PRO A 48 15.19 5.25 -15.13
CA PRO A 48 15.09 4.57 -13.84
C PRO A 48 13.85 5.05 -13.07
N ARG A 49 13.03 4.10 -12.63
CA ARG A 49 11.76 4.37 -11.94
C ARG A 49 12.02 5.02 -10.60
N LYS A 50 11.32 6.12 -10.31
CA LYS A 50 11.44 6.82 -9.02
C LYS A 50 10.15 6.72 -8.21
N VAL A 51 9.01 6.85 -8.87
CA VAL A 51 7.67 6.77 -8.29
C VAL A 51 6.84 5.85 -9.15
N THR A 52 6.46 4.71 -8.57
CA THR A 52 5.63 3.70 -9.22
C THR A 52 4.25 3.66 -8.56
N GLY A 53 3.19 3.88 -9.33
CA GLY A 53 1.81 3.72 -8.88
C GLY A 53 1.39 2.25 -8.83
N ALA A 54 0.43 1.94 -7.97
CA ALA A 54 -0.19 0.62 -7.82
C ALA A 54 -1.72 0.75 -7.92
N SER A 55 -2.42 -0.32 -8.28
CA SER A 55 -3.88 -0.37 -8.54
C SER A 55 -4.72 -0.63 -7.28
N PHE A 56 -4.14 -1.25 -6.26
CA PHE A 56 -4.82 -1.48 -4.99
C PHE A 56 -3.82 -1.55 -3.83
N PHE A 57 -4.34 -1.44 -2.61
CA PHE A 57 -3.59 -1.71 -1.39
C PHE A 57 -4.36 -2.65 -0.47
N VAL A 58 -3.60 -3.41 0.33
CA VAL A 58 -4.13 -4.26 1.40
C VAL A 58 -3.26 -4.12 2.64
N PHE A 59 -3.82 -3.65 3.74
CA PHE A 59 -3.26 -3.81 5.07
C PHE A 59 -3.82 -5.07 5.73
N SER A 60 -2.95 -5.92 6.24
CA SER A 60 -3.31 -7.19 6.91
C SER A 60 -2.71 -7.24 8.31
N GLY A 61 -3.56 -7.30 9.33
CA GLY A 61 -3.19 -7.40 10.75
C GLY A 61 -2.73 -8.80 11.20
N ALA A 62 -2.27 -9.63 10.27
CA ALA A 62 -1.95 -11.04 10.49
C ALA A 62 -0.47 -11.30 10.82
N LEU A 63 0.35 -10.26 10.98
CA LEU A 63 1.77 -10.45 11.30
C LEU A 63 1.92 -10.92 12.75
N LYS A 64 2.52 -12.10 12.92
CA LYS A 64 2.81 -12.66 14.24
C LYS A 64 4.01 -11.96 14.87
N PRO A 65 3.97 -11.59 16.16
CA PRO A 65 5.14 -11.01 16.85
C PRO A 65 6.39 -11.89 16.79
N SER A 66 6.21 -13.20 16.79
CA SER A 66 7.30 -14.19 16.66
C SER A 66 7.94 -14.24 15.27
N SER A 67 7.48 -13.45 14.30
CA SER A 67 8.04 -13.44 12.95
C SER A 67 9.41 -12.77 12.86
N GLY A 68 9.79 -11.96 13.85
CA GLY A 68 11.02 -11.16 13.83
C GLY A 68 10.94 -9.92 12.92
N PHE A 69 9.76 -9.59 12.41
CA PHE A 69 9.51 -8.40 11.57
C PHE A 69 8.62 -7.40 12.29
N LEU A 70 8.88 -6.11 12.07
CA LEU A 70 8.03 -5.00 12.50
C LEU A 70 6.80 -4.89 11.60
N ALA A 71 7.03 -4.92 10.29
CA ALA A 71 6.03 -5.01 9.24
C ALA A 71 6.67 -5.61 7.98
N LYS A 72 5.85 -6.14 7.07
CA LYS A 72 6.28 -6.64 5.77
C LYS A 72 5.47 -5.99 4.67
N SER A 73 6.13 -5.37 3.72
CA SER A 73 5.54 -4.90 2.46
C SER A 73 5.92 -5.86 1.33
N SER A 74 4.98 -6.09 0.42
CA SER A 74 5.19 -6.91 -0.77
C SER A 74 4.30 -6.43 -1.91
N ILE A 75 4.78 -6.56 -3.14
CA ILE A 75 3.96 -6.37 -4.33
C ILE A 75 3.21 -7.66 -4.63
N VAL A 76 1.90 -7.55 -4.86
CA VAL A 76 1.04 -8.66 -5.28
C VAL A 76 0.33 -8.20 -6.53
N GLU A 77 0.65 -8.83 -7.67
CA GLU A 77 0.12 -8.44 -8.98
C GLU A 77 0.40 -6.95 -9.27
N ASP A 78 -0.63 -6.11 -9.37
CA ASP A 78 -0.50 -4.66 -9.55
C ASP A 78 -0.77 -3.85 -8.27
N GLY A 79 -0.87 -4.51 -7.12
CA GLY A 79 -1.13 -3.89 -5.83
C GLY A 79 -0.02 -4.06 -4.81
N VAL A 80 -0.21 -3.41 -3.67
CA VAL A 80 0.71 -3.47 -2.51
C VAL A 80 0.01 -4.10 -1.33
N MET A 81 0.63 -5.12 -0.75
CA MET A 81 0.21 -5.72 0.51
C MET A 81 1.19 -5.34 1.63
N VAL A 82 0.66 -4.87 2.76
CA VAL A 82 1.41 -4.53 3.96
C VAL A 82 0.87 -5.35 5.12
N GLN A 83 1.69 -6.28 5.61
CA GLN A 83 1.39 -7.10 6.77
C GLN A 83 1.95 -6.41 8.02
N ILE A 84 1.07 -6.13 8.97
CA ILE A 84 1.34 -5.47 10.24
C ILE A 84 0.79 -6.31 11.39
N THR A 85 1.21 -6.01 12.62
CA THR A 85 0.64 -6.65 13.81
C THR A 85 -0.82 -6.22 14.00
N ALA A 86 -1.60 -7.01 14.75
CA ALA A 86 -2.97 -6.65 15.11
C ALA A 86 -3.02 -5.30 15.85
N GLU A 87 -2.07 -5.05 16.77
CA GLU A 87 -1.93 -3.78 17.49
C GLU A 87 -1.68 -2.59 16.54
N SER A 88 -0.77 -2.76 15.57
CA SER A 88 -0.49 -1.72 14.57
C SER A 88 -1.70 -1.46 13.66
N MET A 89 -2.49 -2.50 13.34
CA MET A 89 -3.76 -2.35 12.62
C MET A 89 -4.77 -1.53 13.42
N ASP A 90 -4.92 -1.79 14.72
CA ASP A 90 -5.82 -1.02 15.58
C ASP A 90 -5.40 0.45 15.64
N ALA A 91 -4.10 0.71 15.81
CA ALA A 91 -3.53 2.06 15.81
C ALA A 91 -3.74 2.78 14.46
N LEU A 92 -3.52 2.10 13.33
CA LEU A 92 -3.78 2.62 11.99
C LEU A 92 -5.26 3.00 11.84
N ARG A 93 -6.17 2.10 12.23
CA ARG A 93 -7.62 2.37 12.15
C ARG A 93 -8.01 3.53 13.05
N GLN A 94 -7.43 3.65 14.24
CA GLN A 94 -7.69 4.79 15.11
C GLN A 94 -7.21 6.10 14.50
N ALA A 95 -5.97 6.16 13.98
CA ALA A 95 -5.45 7.34 13.30
C ALA A 95 -6.35 7.76 12.12
N LEU A 96 -6.82 6.80 11.32
CA LEU A 96 -7.74 7.07 10.21
C LEU A 96 -9.09 7.63 10.67
N ARG A 97 -9.63 7.18 11.82
CA ARG A 97 -10.87 7.74 12.39
C ARG A 97 -10.67 9.16 12.90
N GLU A 98 -9.49 9.46 13.42
CA GLU A 98 -9.10 10.77 13.92
C GLU A 98 -8.60 11.73 12.84
N MET A 99 -8.61 11.30 11.56
CA MET A 99 -8.03 12.05 10.43
C MET A 99 -6.56 12.44 10.65
N LYS A 100 -5.78 11.53 11.23
CA LYS A 100 -4.34 11.70 11.45
C LYS A 100 -3.53 10.85 10.48
N ASP A 101 -2.37 11.37 10.13
CA ASP A 101 -1.34 10.63 9.40
C ASP A 101 -0.82 9.46 10.25
N PHE A 102 -0.34 8.42 9.58
CA PHE A 102 0.22 7.23 10.21
C PHE A 102 1.43 6.72 9.44
N THR A 103 2.46 6.28 10.17
CA THR A 103 3.70 5.73 9.58
C THR A 103 3.96 4.34 10.13
N ILE A 104 4.29 3.41 9.23
CA ILE A 104 4.67 2.04 9.57
C ILE A 104 6.12 1.85 9.14
N THR A 105 6.94 1.35 10.06
CA THR A 105 8.31 0.91 9.77
C THR A 105 8.30 -0.57 9.42
N CYS A 106 8.70 -0.89 8.19
CA CYS A 106 8.84 -2.24 7.67
C CYS A 106 10.26 -2.76 7.86
N GLY A 107 10.40 -4.09 7.83
CA GLY A 107 11.67 -4.78 7.96
C GLY A 107 11.78 -5.61 9.24
N LYS A 108 12.98 -6.16 9.47
CA LYS A 108 13.29 -6.95 10.67
C LYS A 108 13.45 -6.04 11.88
N ALA A 109 13.02 -6.51 13.05
CA ALA A 109 13.12 -5.73 14.29
C ALA A 109 14.57 -5.42 14.69
N ASP A 110 15.49 -6.35 14.41
CA ASP A 110 16.89 -6.27 14.86
C ASP A 110 17.87 -5.82 13.76
N ALA A 111 17.38 -5.30 12.64
CA ALA A 111 18.23 -4.91 11.52
C ALA A 111 18.70 -3.44 11.65
N GLU A 112 20.02 -3.22 11.53
CA GLU A 112 20.65 -1.90 11.38
C GLU A 112 20.55 -1.34 9.95
N GLU A 113 19.98 -2.11 9.02
CA GLU A 113 19.80 -1.74 7.62
C GLU A 113 18.76 -0.63 7.43
N THR A 114 18.79 0.01 6.24
CA THR A 114 17.80 1.00 5.82
C THR A 114 16.38 0.45 5.95
N GLN A 115 15.61 1.04 6.87
CA GLN A 115 14.23 0.66 7.12
C GLN A 115 13.34 1.17 5.99
N GLU A 116 12.48 0.29 5.48
CA GLU A 116 11.43 0.68 4.55
C GLU A 116 10.28 1.31 5.35
N HIS A 117 9.66 2.36 4.81
CA HIS A 117 8.56 3.04 5.47
C HIS A 117 7.31 3.05 4.60
N VAL A 118 6.16 2.78 5.22
CA VAL A 118 4.84 2.96 4.62
C VAL A 118 4.17 4.14 5.29
N TYR A 119 3.82 5.14 4.48
CA TYR A 119 3.15 6.36 4.93
C TYR A 119 1.69 6.34 4.50
N VAL A 120 0.80 6.62 5.44
CA VAL A 120 -0.63 6.86 5.20
C VAL A 120 -0.89 8.31 5.57
N GLN A 121 -1.17 9.14 4.55
CA GLN A 121 -1.22 10.59 4.71
C GLN A 121 -2.54 11.16 4.19
N TRP A 122 -3.09 12.10 4.95
CA TRP A 122 -4.14 12.98 4.45
C TRP A 122 -3.49 14.08 3.61
N VAL A 123 -3.76 14.04 2.31
CA VAL A 123 -3.24 15.00 1.34
C VAL A 123 -4.30 16.04 0.97
N GLU A 124 -3.91 17.02 0.18
CA GLU A 124 -4.82 18.02 -0.37
C GLU A 124 -5.98 17.37 -1.15
N ASP A 125 -7.14 18.03 -1.12
CA ASP A 125 -8.33 17.58 -1.83
C ASP A 125 -8.07 17.35 -3.33
N ASP A 126 -8.62 16.25 -3.86
CA ASP A 126 -8.56 15.99 -5.29
C ASP A 126 -9.48 16.96 -6.05
N LYS A 127 -8.86 17.94 -6.70
CA LYS A 127 -9.53 18.92 -7.56
C LYS A 127 -9.44 18.57 -9.05
N ASN A 128 -8.93 17.39 -9.41
CA ASN A 128 -8.70 17.00 -10.81
C ASN A 128 -9.91 16.31 -11.45
N PHE A 129 -11.12 16.71 -11.10
CA PHE A 129 -12.34 16.25 -11.77
C PHE A 129 -12.84 17.31 -12.76
N ASN A 130 -13.35 16.88 -13.93
CA ASN A 130 -13.91 17.75 -14.98
C ASN A 130 -13.01 18.94 -15.36
N LYS A 131 -11.81 18.66 -15.89
CA LYS A 131 -10.92 19.68 -16.48
C LYS A 131 -11.44 20.20 -17.83
N GLY A 132 -12.74 20.51 -17.91
CA GLY A 132 -13.50 20.88 -19.10
C GLY A 132 -15.00 20.77 -18.87
#